data_AF-A0A959RP27-F1
#
_entry.id   AF-A0A959RP27-F1
#
_cell.length_a   1.000
_cell.length_b   1.000
_cell.length_c   1.000
_cell.angle_alpha   90.00
_cell.angle_beta   90.00
_cell.angle_gamma   90.00
#
_symmetry.space_group_name_H-M   'P 1'
#
loop_
_entity.id
_entity.type
_entity.pdbx_description
1 polymer ?
#
loop_
_entity_poly.entity_id
_entity_poly.type
_entity_poly.pdbx_seq_one_letter_code
_entity_poly.pdbx_strand_id
1 'polypeptide(L)'
;KRNLIVEMVSSKEISVNGQFICLYHYGCRVWNKSHHGSWHLYGHSHGSLPPMGKSVDVGVDAPYITGQAEYRPFSFEEIEKKKKNRGSHEVDHHKTRKR
;
A
#
# COMPACT_ATOMS: atom_id res chain seq x y z
N LYS A 1 27.55 -12.98 -7.53
CA LYS A 1 27.10 -11.63 -7.10
C LYS A 1 25.60 -11.53 -7.39
N ARG A 2 24.75 -11.38 -6.38
CA ARG A 2 23.30 -11.19 -6.60
C ARG A 2 23.07 -9.72 -6.91
N ASN A 3 22.75 -9.40 -8.16
CA ASN A 3 22.29 -8.07 -8.55
C ASN A 3 20.86 -7.93 -8.00
N LEU A 4 20.67 -7.19 -6.90
CA LEU A 4 19.36 -7.07 -6.21
C LEU A 4 18.70 -5.70 -6.43
N ILE A 5 18.83 -5.15 -7.63
CA ILE A 5 17.97 -4.05 -8.08
C ILE A 5 17.40 -4.47 -9.41
N VAL A 6 16.10 -4.78 -9.41
CA VAL A 6 15.36 -5.20 -10.60
C VAL A 6 14.82 -3.97 -11.34
N GLU A 7 14.49 -2.91 -10.60
CA GLU A 7 13.84 -1.72 -11.15
C GLU A 7 13.84 -0.57 -10.13
N MET A 8 13.91 0.68 -10.61
CA MET A 8 13.70 1.89 -9.81
C MET A 8 12.82 2.85 -10.62
N VAL A 9 11.64 3.16 -10.10
CA VAL A 9 10.63 4.03 -10.73
C VAL A 9 9.95 4.88 -9.67
N SER A 10 9.43 6.06 -10.05
CA SER A 10 8.75 6.98 -9.13
C SER A 10 7.42 6.43 -8.61
N SER A 11 6.69 5.73 -9.48
CA SER A 11 5.46 5.02 -9.15
C SER A 11 5.28 3.82 -10.09
N LYS A 12 4.52 2.82 -9.65
CA LYS A 12 4.20 1.64 -10.44
C LYS A 12 2.82 1.10 -10.08
N GLU A 13 2.09 0.63 -11.08
CA GLU A 13 0.83 -0.08 -10.89
C GLU A 13 1.02 -1.55 -11.28
N ILE A 14 0.58 -2.46 -10.40
CA ILE A 14 0.71 -3.91 -10.61
C ILE A 14 -0.57 -4.63 -10.22
N SER A 15 -0.71 -5.87 -10.69
CA SER A 15 -1.75 -6.80 -10.27
C SER A 15 -1.10 -8.08 -9.75
N VAL A 16 -1.38 -8.43 -8.50
CA VAL A 16 -0.86 -9.64 -7.85
C VAL A 16 -2.06 -10.42 -7.32
N ASN A 17 -2.24 -11.67 -7.75
CA ASN A 17 -3.38 -12.51 -7.37
C ASN A 17 -4.76 -11.83 -7.52
N GLY A 18 -4.93 -11.01 -8.57
CA GLY A 18 -6.17 -10.26 -8.83
C GLY A 18 -6.35 -8.98 -7.99
N GLN A 19 -5.44 -8.69 -7.06
CA GLN A 19 -5.42 -7.42 -6.32
C GLN A 19 -4.64 -6.35 -7.11
N PHE A 20 -5.31 -5.26 -7.45
CA PHE A 20 -4.69 -4.08 -8.06
C PHE A 20 -3.96 -3.24 -7.00
N ILE A 21 -2.70 -2.89 -7.25
CA ILE A 21 -1.81 -2.21 -6.29
C ILE A 21 -1.14 -1.01 -6.97
N CYS A 22 -1.22 0.14 -6.30
CA CYS A 22 -0.54 1.39 -6.61
C CYS A 22 0.67 1.56 -5.67
N LEU A 23 1.88 1.48 -6.23
CA LEU A 23 3.16 1.64 -5.53
C LEU A 23 3.72 3.04 -5.78
N TYR A 24 3.93 3.83 -4.73
CA TYR A 24 4.51 5.17 -4.83
C TYR A 24 5.52 5.36 -3.70
N HIS A 25 6.42 6.33 -3.81
CA HIS A 25 7.26 6.69 -2.67
C HIS A 25 6.46 7.42 -1.58
N TYR A 26 5.58 8.36 -1.95
CA TYR A 26 4.82 9.20 -1.03
C TYR A 26 3.39 8.68 -0.78
N GLY A 27 2.86 8.96 0.40
CA GLY A 27 1.46 8.65 0.74
C GLY A 27 0.48 9.62 0.09
N CYS A 28 -0.35 9.12 -0.83
CA CYS A 28 -1.36 9.91 -1.53
C CYS A 28 -2.73 9.87 -0.83
N ARG A 29 -3.47 10.98 -0.88
CA ARG A 29 -4.87 11.02 -0.42
C ARG A 29 -5.80 10.23 -1.35
N VAL A 30 -5.55 10.27 -2.65
CA VAL A 30 -6.29 9.54 -3.68
C VAL A 30 -5.32 8.77 -4.57
N TRP A 31 -5.74 7.63 -5.09
CA TRP A 31 -4.95 6.80 -5.99
C TRP A 31 -5.87 6.05 -6.97
N ASN A 32 -5.30 5.52 -8.03
CA ASN A 32 -6.04 4.84 -9.07
C ASN A 32 -6.88 3.68 -8.50
N LYS A 33 -8.17 3.65 -8.85
CA LYS A 33 -9.15 2.65 -8.39
C LYS A 33 -9.33 2.57 -6.86
N SER A 34 -9.02 3.62 -6.10
CA SER A 34 -9.17 3.64 -4.64
C SER A 34 -10.60 3.29 -4.19
N HIS A 35 -11.61 3.83 -4.87
CA HIS A 35 -13.04 3.56 -4.66
C HIS A 35 -13.50 2.17 -5.15
N HIS A 36 -12.67 1.48 -5.94
CA HIS A 36 -12.84 0.09 -6.33
C HIS A 36 -12.01 -0.88 -5.47
N GLY A 37 -11.37 -0.38 -4.41
CA GLY A 37 -10.69 -1.20 -3.42
C GLY A 37 -9.27 -1.62 -3.79
N SER A 38 -8.61 -0.92 -4.71
CA SER A 38 -7.17 -1.07 -4.94
C SER A 38 -6.36 -0.72 -3.68
N TRP A 39 -5.16 -1.30 -3.56
CA TRP A 39 -4.26 -0.97 -2.47
C TRP A 39 -3.30 0.13 -2.90
N HIS A 40 -3.00 1.00 -1.96
CA HIS A 40 -1.90 1.93 -2.09
C HIS A 40 -0.82 1.58 -1.08
N LEU A 41 0.37 1.24 -1.56
CA LEU A 41 1.52 0.95 -0.72
C LEU A 41 2.55 2.07 -0.97
N TYR A 42 3.00 2.68 0.11
CA TYR A 42 3.92 3.81 0.06
C TYR A 42 5.05 3.68 1.08
N GLY A 43 6.04 4.57 1.02
CA GLY A 43 7.12 4.67 2.00
C GLY A 43 7.23 6.10 2.53
N HIS A 44 8.46 6.59 2.67
CA HIS A 44 8.82 7.98 3.01
C HIS A 44 8.45 8.45 4.42
N SER A 45 7.33 8.01 4.97
CA SER A 45 6.82 8.54 6.23
C SER A 45 7.45 7.90 7.46
N HIS A 46 8.22 6.81 7.32
CA HIS A 46 8.88 6.13 8.44
C HIS A 46 7.88 5.75 9.56
N GLY A 47 6.66 5.35 9.18
CA GLY A 47 5.60 5.06 10.13
C GLY A 47 4.92 6.27 10.75
N SER A 48 5.37 7.51 10.52
CA SER A 48 4.80 8.72 11.13
C SER A 48 3.45 9.15 10.52
N LEU A 49 3.11 8.65 9.32
CA LEU A 49 1.83 8.89 8.67
C LEU A 49 0.86 7.72 8.91
N PRO A 50 -0.23 7.93 9.67
CA PRO A 50 -1.24 6.90 9.89
C PRO A 50 -1.85 6.39 8.58
N PRO A 51 -2.15 5.09 8.46
CA PRO A 51 -2.74 4.54 7.25
C PRO A 51 -4.17 5.05 7.06
N MET A 52 -4.58 5.20 5.80
CA MET A 52 -5.90 5.74 5.45
C MET A 52 -6.61 4.84 4.43
N GLY A 53 -7.77 4.30 4.80
CA GLY A 53 -8.48 3.33 3.97
C GLY A 53 -7.61 2.13 3.60
N LYS A 54 -7.47 1.86 2.30
CA LYS A 54 -6.57 0.82 1.76
C LYS A 54 -5.18 1.33 1.41
N SER A 55 -4.75 2.49 1.93
CA SER A 55 -3.34 2.94 1.90
C SER A 55 -2.56 2.46 3.13
N VAL A 56 -1.26 2.20 3.02
CA VAL A 56 -0.37 1.90 4.17
C VAL A 56 1.09 2.15 3.80
N ASP A 57 1.86 2.60 4.79
CA ASP A 57 3.32 2.64 4.72
C ASP A 57 3.89 1.22 4.83
N VAL A 58 4.66 0.82 3.81
CA VAL A 58 5.40 -0.45 3.71
C VAL A 58 6.91 -0.24 3.74
N GLY A 59 7.38 0.94 4.19
CA GLY A 59 8.76 1.18 4.54
C GLY A 59 9.25 0.12 5.54
N VAL A 60 10.49 -0.32 5.40
CA VAL A 60 11.04 -1.44 6.20
C VAL A 60 11.02 -1.16 7.71
N ASP A 61 10.95 0.12 8.08
CA ASP A 61 10.91 0.65 9.44
C ASP A 61 9.50 1.08 9.89
N ALA A 62 8.48 0.92 9.03
CA ALA A 62 7.11 1.23 9.37
C ALA A 62 6.44 0.07 10.15
N PRO A 63 5.72 0.34 11.25
CA PRO A 63 5.17 -0.71 12.11
C PRO A 63 3.81 -1.26 11.63
N TYR A 64 3.26 -0.78 10.51
CA TYR A 64 1.84 -1.00 10.21
C TYR A 64 1.49 -2.41 9.71
N ILE A 65 2.46 -3.14 9.16
CA ILE A 65 2.23 -4.49 8.62
C ILE A 65 2.23 -5.53 9.74
N THR A 66 3.29 -5.60 10.54
CA THR A 66 3.46 -6.60 11.60
C THR A 66 3.16 -6.09 13.01
N GLY A 67 3.07 -4.77 13.19
CA GLY A 67 2.99 -4.12 14.51
C GLY A 67 4.34 -3.61 15.02
N GLN A 68 5.44 -3.88 14.32
CA GLN A 68 6.80 -3.50 14.69
C GLN A 68 7.63 -3.15 13.43
N ALA A 69 8.74 -2.45 13.61
CA ALA A 69 9.69 -2.13 12.54
C ALA A 69 10.62 -3.34 12.30
N GLU A 70 10.39 -4.09 11.21
CA GLU A 70 11.08 -5.35 10.94
C GLU A 70 12.45 -5.18 10.25
N TYR A 71 12.72 -4.01 9.67
CA TYR A 71 13.92 -3.69 8.88
C TYR A 71 14.21 -4.70 7.75
N ARG A 72 13.15 -5.24 7.14
CA ARG A 72 13.18 -6.10 5.96
C ARG A 72 11.99 -5.81 5.04
N PRO A 73 12.06 -6.21 3.76
CA PRO A 73 10.88 -6.22 2.89
C PRO A 73 9.76 -7.09 3.46
N PHE A 74 8.52 -6.67 3.21
CA PHE A 74 7.32 -7.44 3.53
C PHE A 74 6.87 -8.30 2.35
N SER A 75 6.36 -9.49 2.63
CA SER A 75 5.76 -10.35 1.61
C SER A 75 4.37 -9.85 1.21
N PHE A 76 3.89 -10.31 0.05
CA PHE A 76 2.53 -10.00 -0.39
C PHE A 76 1.48 -10.51 0.62
N GLU A 77 1.67 -11.72 1.15
CA GLU A 77 0.77 -12.38 2.09
C GLU A 77 0.68 -11.64 3.43
N GLU A 78 1.80 -11.10 3.92
CA GLU A 78 1.85 -10.27 5.14
C GLU A 78 0.98 -9.01 4.95
N ILE A 79 1.14 -8.34 3.82
CA ILE A 79 0.38 -7.13 3.48
C ILE A 79 -1.11 -7.48 3.30
N GLU A 80 -1.41 -8.57 2.59
CA GLU A 80 -2.78 -9.02 2.34
C GLU A 80 -3.53 -9.30 3.64
N LYS A 81 -2.91 -10.04 4.56
CA LYS A 81 -3.50 -10.35 5.87
C LYS A 81 -3.88 -9.09 6.63
N LYS A 82 -3.08 -8.03 6.54
CA LYS A 82 -3.38 -6.74 7.19
C LYS A 82 -4.49 -5.97 6.48
N LYS A 83 -4.52 -5.99 5.15
CA LYS A 83 -5.45 -5.18 4.32
C LYS A 83 -6.86 -5.75 4.22
N LYS A 84 -7.05 -7.06 4.36
CA LYS A 84 -8.37 -7.72 4.32
C LYS A 84 -9.38 -7.14 5.33
N ASN A 85 -8.90 -6.50 6.40
CA ASN A 85 -9.74 -5.95 7.47
C ASN A 85 -10.04 -4.44 7.34
N ARG A 86 -9.69 -3.79 6.23
CA ARG A 86 -9.91 -2.33 6.04
C ARG A 86 -10.91 -2.03 4.93
N GLY A 87 -11.97 -1.31 5.31
CA GLY A 87 -12.99 -0.82 4.38
C GLY A 87 -12.47 0.25 3.42
N SER A 88 -13.25 0.57 2.39
CA SER A 88 -13.02 1.74 1.54
C SER A 88 -13.16 3.02 2.37
N HIS A 89 -12.34 4.02 2.06
CA HIS A 89 -12.41 5.34 2.69
C HIS A 89 -12.71 6.36 1.60
N GLU A 90 -13.89 6.96 1.68
CA GLU A 90 -14.35 7.98 0.74
C GLU A 90 -13.71 9.32 1.12
N VAL A 91 -12.85 9.81 0.23
CA VAL A 91 -12.05 11.03 0.45
C VAL A 91 -12.39 12.14 -0.53
N ASP A 92 -13.17 11.83 -1.57
CA ASP A 92 -13.60 12.76 -2.62
C ASP A 92 -14.91 12.27 -3.27
N HIS A 93 -15.28 12.86 -4.43
CA HIS A 93 -16.52 12.57 -5.15
C HIS A 93 -16.64 11.13 -5.70
N HIS A 94 -15.60 10.30 -5.59
CA HIS A 94 -15.64 8.89 -6.01
C HIS A 94 -16.31 8.02 -4.95
N LYS A 95 -17.64 8.07 -4.91
CA LYS A 95 -18.46 7.25 -4.00
C LYS A 95 -18.27 5.76 -4.28
N THR A 96 -18.18 4.96 -3.22
CA THR A 96 -18.13 3.51 -3.31
C THR A 96 -19.47 3.01 -3.86
N ARG A 97 -19.48 2.43 -5.07
CA ARG A 97 -20.66 1.73 -5.57
C ARG A 97 -20.81 0.43 -4.80
N LYS A 98 -21.84 0.31 -3.95
CA LYS A 98 -22.23 -0.99 -3.37
C LYS A 98 -22.58 -1.92 -4.53
N ARG A 99 -21.84 -3.03 -4.64
CA ARG A 99 -22.21 -4.17 -5.49
C ARG A 99 -23.31 -4.96 -4.83
#